data_AF-A0A972MNY7-F1
#
_entry.id   AF-A0A972MNY7-F1
#
_cell.length_a   1.000
_cell.length_b   1.000
_cell.length_c   1.000
_cell.angle_alpha   90.00
_cell.angle_beta   90.00
_cell.angle_gamma   90.00
#
_symmetry.space_group_name_H-M   'P 1'
#
loop_
_entity.id
_entity.type
_entity.pdbx_description
1 polymer ?
#
loop_
_entity_poly.entity_id
_entity_poly.type
_entity_poly.pdbx_seq_one_letter_code
_entity_poly.pdbx_strand_id
1 'polypeptide(L)'
;MRKIISLTATLFIIGCGGNSNNRDMKSVDINGNHNNIAQKYSVDFRKSISLDDKIAGLYIFYFNRAPDWDGFNYWKSRGYSDSEALNILSYNFSQHEVFTSTYSDLDDREFVEAIYSNVLGKDGDEEGIEYWTSELNRGVSRSDMVSNFVESSLGSDIDKENFPNLSDEELNDAQERQDLISNKVDVALYFTESLQDKSNISNINNPEDDPSYQASIKILDGVTSDSTSVDSKKEYIDTIADESNPIDIIINGDEVETQPTATPTETPTPTEVPTSTPAPTPIYIPISTPTPTPTPTPTPTPTPTPTPTPTPTPTPTPTPTPTPTPTPTPT
;
A
#
# COMPACT_ATOMS: atom_id res chain seq x y z
N MET A 1 11.83 12.47 -24.62
CA MET A 1 11.96 11.33 -23.70
C MET A 1 10.81 11.46 -22.72
N ARG A 2 9.71 10.75 -22.98
CA ARG A 2 8.55 10.66 -22.08
C ARG A 2 8.74 9.34 -21.32
N LYS A 3 8.98 9.42 -20.02
CA LYS A 3 9.32 8.31 -19.13
C LYS A 3 8.15 8.08 -18.19
N ILE A 4 7.82 6.80 -17.96
CA ILE A 4 7.19 6.21 -16.76
C ILE A 4 5.93 6.96 -16.33
N ILE A 5 4.81 6.61 -16.97
CA ILE A 5 3.52 7.15 -16.57
C ILE A 5 2.97 6.29 -15.42
N SER A 6 2.97 6.88 -14.22
CA SER A 6 2.34 6.33 -13.03
C SER A 6 0.88 5.92 -13.28
N LEU A 7 0.41 4.88 -12.59
CA LEU A 7 -1.00 4.46 -12.57
C LEU A 7 -1.95 5.63 -12.30
N THR A 8 -1.46 6.67 -11.60
CA THR A 8 -2.23 7.81 -11.14
C THR A 8 -2.14 9.00 -12.09
N ALA A 9 -1.00 9.20 -12.77
CA ALA A 9 -0.81 10.27 -13.76
C ALA A 9 -1.51 9.97 -15.11
N THR A 10 -1.70 8.70 -15.47
CA THR A 10 -2.36 8.34 -16.74
C THR A 10 -3.89 8.36 -16.67
N LEU A 11 -4.49 8.30 -15.47
CA LEU A 11 -5.93 8.16 -15.33
C LEU A 11 -6.72 9.47 -15.51
N PHE A 12 -6.07 10.63 -15.73
CA PHE A 12 -6.78 11.93 -15.81
C PHE A 12 -6.52 12.80 -17.04
N ILE A 13 -5.67 12.42 -17.99
CA ILE A 13 -5.47 13.24 -19.21
C ILE A 13 -6.63 13.11 -20.23
N ILE A 14 -7.58 12.18 -20.07
CA ILE A 14 -8.72 12.01 -21.00
C ILE A 14 -10.09 12.30 -20.36
N GLY A 15 -10.18 12.43 -19.03
CA GLY A 15 -11.44 12.76 -18.32
C GLY A 15 -11.89 14.21 -18.41
N CYS A 16 -10.98 15.17 -18.66
CA CYS A 16 -11.32 16.58 -18.85
C CYS A 16 -11.45 16.94 -20.35
N GLY A 17 -12.30 16.22 -21.09
CA GLY A 17 -12.57 16.49 -22.51
C GLY A 17 -14.04 16.48 -22.92
N GLY A 18 -14.97 16.21 -22.00
CA GLY A 18 -16.40 16.11 -22.28
C GLY A 18 -17.17 17.33 -21.80
N ASN A 19 -17.08 18.46 -22.53
CA ASN A 19 -17.94 19.62 -22.32
C ASN A 19 -19.42 19.20 -22.45
N SER A 20 -20.20 19.43 -21.40
CA SER A 20 -21.60 19.02 -21.22
C SER A 20 -22.61 19.80 -22.08
N ASN A 21 -22.25 20.17 -23.31
CA ASN A 21 -23.14 20.91 -24.22
C ASN A 21 -22.76 20.69 -25.70
N ASN A 22 -23.21 19.60 -26.32
CA ASN A 22 -23.59 19.69 -27.73
C ASN A 22 -24.67 18.67 -28.10
N ARG A 23 -25.88 19.20 -28.28
CA ARG A 23 -27.00 18.52 -28.95
C ARG A 23 -26.70 18.53 -30.44
N ASP A 24 -26.43 17.38 -31.05
CA ASP A 24 -26.74 17.16 -32.47
C ASP A 24 -26.75 15.66 -32.79
N MET A 25 -27.83 15.01 -32.37
CA MET A 25 -28.19 13.66 -32.75
C MET A 25 -28.99 13.73 -34.06
N LYS A 26 -28.34 13.47 -35.21
CA LYS A 26 -29.07 13.25 -36.47
C LYS A 26 -29.56 11.81 -36.54
N SER A 27 -30.87 11.72 -36.56
CA SER A 27 -31.74 10.55 -36.74
C SER A 27 -31.33 9.61 -37.87
N VAL A 28 -31.34 8.31 -37.60
CA VAL A 28 -31.52 7.26 -38.62
C VAL A 28 -32.69 6.38 -38.18
N ASP A 29 -33.71 6.33 -39.03
CA ASP A 29 -34.97 5.61 -38.86
C ASP A 29 -34.77 4.11 -38.63
N ILE A 30 -35.51 3.55 -37.67
CA ILE A 30 -35.57 2.12 -37.37
C ILE A 30 -36.95 1.61 -37.79
N ASN A 31 -37.02 0.86 -38.89
CA ASN A 31 -38.10 -0.09 -39.15
C ASN A 31 -37.50 -1.50 -39.22
N GLY A 32 -37.76 -2.29 -38.19
CA GLY A 32 -37.68 -3.75 -38.23
C GLY A 32 -36.33 -4.37 -37.87
N ASN A 33 -36.15 -4.67 -36.58
CA ASN A 33 -35.81 -6.01 -36.06
C ASN A 33 -35.33 -5.85 -34.60
N HIS A 34 -36.27 -5.95 -33.66
CA HIS A 34 -35.93 -6.09 -32.25
C HIS A 34 -35.34 -7.48 -32.05
N ASN A 35 -34.00 -7.61 -32.00
CA ASN A 35 -33.26 -8.69 -31.34
C ASN A 35 -31.72 -8.59 -31.48
N ASN A 36 -31.11 -7.40 -31.66
CA ASN A 36 -29.63 -7.31 -31.59
C ASN A 36 -29.03 -5.91 -31.38
N ILE A 37 -29.55 -5.11 -30.43
CA ILE A 37 -29.04 -3.74 -30.18
C ILE A 37 -28.70 -3.43 -28.71
N ALA A 38 -28.69 -4.42 -27.83
CA ALA A 38 -28.16 -4.25 -26.45
C ALA A 38 -26.65 -4.57 -26.32
N GLN A 39 -25.93 -4.75 -27.44
CA GLN A 39 -24.52 -5.18 -27.46
C GLN A 39 -23.61 -4.18 -28.17
N LYS A 40 -24.07 -2.96 -28.43
CA LYS A 40 -23.28 -1.98 -29.17
C LYS A 40 -23.48 -0.60 -28.56
N TYR A 41 -22.46 -0.19 -27.81
CA TYR A 41 -22.18 1.15 -27.28
C TYR A 41 -22.70 1.50 -25.87
N SER A 42 -21.72 1.61 -24.96
CA SER A 42 -21.67 2.44 -23.74
C SER A 42 -21.93 1.76 -22.39
N VAL A 43 -20.85 1.25 -21.78
CA VAL A 43 -20.58 1.43 -20.33
C VAL A 43 -19.06 1.33 -20.13
N ASP A 44 -18.44 2.26 -19.41
CA ASP A 44 -17.05 2.17 -18.94
C ASP A 44 -16.84 0.82 -18.24
N PHE A 45 -15.95 -0.01 -18.78
CA PHE A 45 -15.58 -1.31 -18.23
C PHE A 45 -14.51 -1.06 -17.15
N ARG A 46 -14.91 -0.43 -16.05
CA ARG A 46 -14.11 -0.40 -14.82
C ARG A 46 -14.52 -1.58 -13.97
N LYS A 47 -13.56 -2.34 -13.45
CA LYS A 47 -13.81 -3.36 -12.43
C LYS A 47 -14.55 -2.70 -11.26
N SER A 48 -15.79 -3.10 -11.01
CA SER A 48 -16.57 -2.56 -9.90
C SER A 48 -15.95 -3.02 -8.58
N ILE A 49 -15.42 -2.09 -7.80
CA ILE A 49 -14.88 -2.35 -6.46
C ILE A 49 -16.02 -2.48 -5.44
N SER A 50 -15.98 -3.54 -4.63
CA SER A 50 -17.02 -3.78 -3.62
C SER A 50 -16.95 -2.77 -2.47
N LEU A 51 -18.01 -2.67 -1.66
CA LEU A 51 -17.98 -1.86 -0.44
C LEU A 51 -16.89 -2.33 0.53
N ASP A 52 -16.67 -3.65 0.61
CA ASP A 52 -15.70 -4.25 1.50
C ASP A 52 -14.27 -3.89 1.06
N ASP A 53 -13.99 -3.97 -0.25
CA ASP A 53 -12.71 -3.53 -0.83
C ASP A 53 -12.45 -2.04 -0.60
N LYS A 54 -13.49 -1.20 -0.70
CA LYS A 54 -13.39 0.25 -0.44
C LYS A 54 -12.99 0.50 1.01
N ILE A 55 -13.62 -0.19 1.97
CA ILE A 55 -13.33 -0.01 3.38
C ILE A 55 -11.91 -0.48 3.69
N ALA A 56 -11.55 -1.72 3.32
CA ALA A 56 -10.22 -2.26 3.54
C ALA A 56 -9.13 -1.42 2.84
N GLY A 57 -9.39 -0.97 1.61
CA GLY A 57 -8.52 -0.06 0.88
C GLY A 57 -8.26 1.24 1.63
N LEU A 58 -9.28 1.87 2.21
CA LEU A 58 -9.08 3.09 3.02
C LEU A 58 -8.24 2.83 4.28
N TYR A 59 -8.45 1.71 4.98
CA TYR A 59 -7.60 1.32 6.12
C TYR A 59 -6.13 1.12 5.71
N ILE A 60 -5.88 0.48 4.57
CA ILE A 60 -4.53 0.27 4.04
C ILE A 60 -3.88 1.60 3.64
N PHE A 61 -4.59 2.44 2.87
CA PHE A 61 -4.04 3.70 2.36
C PHE A 61 -3.76 4.70 3.48
N TYR A 62 -4.67 4.84 4.43
CA TYR A 62 -4.49 5.79 5.54
C TYR A 62 -3.62 5.24 6.67
N PHE A 63 -3.53 3.94 6.91
CA PHE A 63 -2.93 3.46 8.16
C PHE A 63 -2.05 2.21 7.99
N ASN A 64 -1.86 1.71 6.76
CA ASN A 64 -1.15 0.47 6.46
C ASN A 64 -1.59 -0.71 7.35
N ARG A 65 -2.89 -0.84 7.57
CA ARG A 65 -3.44 -1.87 8.45
C ARG A 65 -4.71 -2.50 7.89
N ALA A 66 -4.99 -3.72 8.31
CA ALA A 66 -6.30 -4.32 8.15
C ALA A 66 -7.34 -3.64 9.05
N PRO A 67 -8.62 -3.56 8.67
CA PRO A 67 -9.66 -3.11 9.59
C PRO A 67 -9.77 -4.05 10.80
N ASP A 68 -10.25 -3.52 11.92
CA ASP A 68 -10.80 -4.34 12.99
C ASP A 68 -12.27 -4.67 12.71
N TRP A 69 -12.80 -5.74 13.29
CA TRP A 69 -14.14 -6.25 12.98
C TRP A 69 -15.26 -5.26 13.30
N ASP A 70 -15.21 -4.58 14.45
CA ASP A 70 -16.21 -3.58 14.83
C ASP A 70 -16.14 -2.36 13.90
N GLY A 71 -14.95 -1.86 13.58
CA GLY A 71 -14.73 -0.78 12.63
C GLY A 71 -15.24 -1.13 11.23
N PHE A 72 -14.91 -2.31 10.72
CA PHE A 72 -15.38 -2.81 9.42
C PHE A 72 -16.91 -2.82 9.36
N ASN A 73 -17.56 -3.42 10.35
CA ASN A 73 -19.02 -3.51 10.42
C ASN A 73 -19.69 -2.15 10.64
N TYR A 74 -19.07 -1.25 11.41
CA TYR A 74 -19.53 0.12 11.57
C TYR A 74 -19.66 0.82 10.22
N TRP A 75 -18.62 0.76 9.39
CA TRP A 75 -18.64 1.38 8.05
C TRP A 75 -19.62 0.71 7.10
N LYS A 76 -19.70 -0.63 7.09
CA LYS A 76 -20.69 -1.37 6.30
C LYS A 76 -22.13 -1.01 6.64
N SER A 77 -22.41 -0.79 7.93
CA SER A 77 -23.76 -0.47 8.41
C SER A 77 -24.26 0.92 8.01
N ARG A 78 -23.41 1.79 7.45
CA ARG A 78 -23.79 3.16 7.07
C ARG A 78 -24.76 3.23 5.89
N GLY A 79 -24.83 2.19 5.07
CA GLY A 79 -25.79 2.10 3.96
C GLY A 79 -25.59 3.14 2.87
N TYR A 80 -24.35 3.57 2.61
CA TYR A 80 -24.03 4.48 1.52
C TYR A 80 -24.26 3.79 0.16
N SER A 81 -24.65 4.58 -0.84
CA SER A 81 -24.74 4.09 -2.22
C SER A 81 -23.35 3.68 -2.72
N ASP A 82 -23.26 2.63 -3.55
CA ASP A 82 -21.96 2.16 -4.05
C ASP A 82 -21.17 3.26 -4.77
N SER A 83 -21.86 4.15 -5.49
CA SER A 83 -21.27 5.26 -6.25
C SER A 83 -20.71 6.39 -5.37
N GLU A 84 -21.16 6.54 -4.13
CA GLU A 84 -20.75 7.65 -3.24
C GLU A 84 -19.94 7.17 -2.04
N ALA A 85 -20.01 5.86 -1.73
CA ALA A 85 -19.46 5.28 -0.52
C ALA A 85 -17.99 5.66 -0.30
N LEU A 86 -17.14 5.55 -1.32
CA LEU A 86 -15.71 5.74 -1.15
C LEU A 86 -15.33 7.18 -0.76
N ASN A 87 -15.91 8.19 -1.41
CA ASN A 87 -15.67 9.60 -1.08
C ASN A 87 -16.18 9.96 0.32
N ILE A 88 -17.39 9.49 0.66
CA ILE A 88 -17.98 9.74 1.98
C ILE A 88 -17.16 9.05 3.08
N LEU A 89 -16.77 7.79 2.88
CA LEU A 89 -15.94 7.05 3.82
C LEU A 89 -14.58 7.71 3.99
N SER A 90 -13.89 8.05 2.89
CA SER A 90 -12.58 8.72 2.94
C SER A 90 -12.65 10.06 3.67
N TYR A 91 -13.70 10.85 3.42
CA TYR A 91 -13.95 12.07 4.18
C TYR A 91 -14.05 11.77 5.68
N ASN A 92 -14.87 10.80 6.09
CA ASN A 92 -15.01 10.47 7.52
C ASN A 92 -13.70 9.93 8.15
N PHE A 93 -12.88 9.19 7.42
CA PHE A 93 -11.53 8.79 7.87
C PHE A 93 -10.66 10.01 8.14
N SER A 94 -10.68 11.00 7.26
CA SER A 94 -9.91 12.25 7.44
C SER A 94 -10.37 13.11 8.62
N GLN A 95 -11.59 12.88 9.13
CA GLN A 95 -12.10 13.57 10.32
C GLN A 95 -11.75 12.84 11.63
N HIS A 96 -11.16 11.64 11.56
CA HIS A 96 -10.81 10.87 12.75
C HIS A 96 -9.57 11.44 13.45
N GLU A 97 -9.51 11.31 14.78
CA GLU A 97 -8.39 11.82 15.58
C GLU A 97 -7.04 11.21 15.15
N VAL A 98 -7.04 9.90 14.86
CA VAL A 98 -5.85 9.20 14.33
C VAL A 98 -5.34 9.87 13.07
N PHE A 99 -6.20 10.20 12.09
CA PHE A 99 -5.76 10.93 10.89
C PHE A 99 -5.09 12.25 11.24
N THR A 100 -5.67 13.01 12.17
CA THR A 100 -5.09 14.28 12.61
C THR A 100 -3.72 14.07 13.25
N SER A 101 -3.59 13.10 14.16
CA SER A 101 -2.33 12.80 14.85
C SER A 101 -1.23 12.30 13.90
N THR A 102 -1.59 11.61 12.81
CA THR A 102 -0.63 11.07 11.85
C THR A 102 -0.24 12.08 10.77
N TYR A 103 -1.19 12.87 10.26
CA TYR A 103 -1.02 13.59 8.99
C TYR A 103 -1.09 15.11 9.07
N SER A 104 -1.60 15.70 10.15
CA SER A 104 -1.91 17.14 10.17
C SER A 104 -0.69 18.05 10.06
N ASP A 105 0.47 17.59 10.53
CA ASP A 105 1.73 18.35 10.49
C ASP A 105 2.51 18.16 9.18
N LEU A 106 2.11 17.21 8.32
CA LEU A 106 2.77 16.97 7.04
C LEU A 106 2.36 18.00 6.01
N ASP A 107 3.29 18.41 5.14
CA ASP A 107 2.94 19.12 3.92
C ASP A 107 2.26 18.19 2.88
N ASP A 108 1.84 18.75 1.75
CA ASP A 108 1.13 17.96 0.73
C ASP A 108 1.99 16.88 0.10
N ARG A 109 3.29 17.12 -0.08
CA ARG A 109 4.20 16.12 -0.64
C ARG A 109 4.48 15.03 0.38
N GLU A 110 4.80 15.40 1.61
CA GLU A 110 5.03 14.47 2.72
C GLU A 110 3.80 13.59 2.97
N PHE A 111 2.59 14.17 2.87
CA PHE A 111 1.35 13.41 2.95
C PHE A 111 1.23 12.39 1.81
N VAL A 112 1.50 12.79 0.56
CA VAL A 112 1.45 11.89 -0.60
C VAL A 112 2.46 10.75 -0.44
N GLU A 113 3.70 11.07 -0.06
CA GLU A 113 4.76 10.09 0.21
C GLU A 113 4.37 9.11 1.31
N ALA A 114 3.71 9.58 2.38
CA ALA A 114 3.20 8.72 3.43
C ALA A 114 2.11 7.75 2.93
N ILE A 115 1.17 8.22 2.10
CA ILE A 115 0.15 7.36 1.48
C ILE A 115 0.80 6.30 0.57
N TYR A 116 1.80 6.67 -0.24
CA TYR A 116 2.53 5.70 -1.06
C TYR A 116 3.27 4.67 -0.19
N SER A 117 3.94 5.12 0.88
CA SER A 117 4.69 4.26 1.79
C SER A 117 3.80 3.23 2.47
N ASN A 118 2.62 3.65 2.94
CA ASN A 118 1.62 2.76 3.53
C ASN A 118 1.24 1.63 2.56
N VAL A 119 0.96 2.00 1.31
CA VAL A 119 0.40 1.07 0.34
C VAL A 119 1.47 0.14 -0.23
N LEU A 120 2.63 0.68 -0.62
CA LEU A 120 3.67 -0.07 -1.34
C LEU A 120 4.77 -0.63 -0.43
N GLY A 121 4.86 -0.19 0.82
CA GLY A 121 5.97 -0.55 1.72
C GLY A 121 7.34 -0.01 1.28
N LYS A 122 7.33 0.92 0.31
CA LYS A 122 8.50 1.59 -0.28
C LYS A 122 8.08 2.96 -0.78
N ASP A 123 9.07 3.78 -1.09
CA ASP A 123 8.84 5.08 -1.74
C ASP A 123 8.05 4.87 -3.06
N GLY A 124 7.05 5.72 -3.27
CA GLY A 124 6.33 5.79 -4.53
C GLY A 124 7.24 6.18 -5.70
N ASP A 125 6.73 6.07 -6.92
CA ASP A 125 7.41 6.68 -8.06
C ASP A 125 7.32 8.22 -8.00
N GLU A 126 8.41 8.89 -8.36
CA GLU A 126 8.53 10.35 -8.29
C GLU A 126 7.44 11.03 -9.10
N GLU A 127 7.13 10.52 -10.29
CA GLU A 127 6.11 11.07 -11.18
C GLU A 127 4.70 11.01 -10.56
N GLY A 128 4.34 9.91 -9.90
CA GLY A 128 3.07 9.76 -9.19
C GLY A 128 2.97 10.64 -7.95
N ILE A 129 4.08 10.77 -7.20
CA ILE A 129 4.17 11.68 -6.06
C ILE A 129 3.97 13.13 -6.51
N GLU A 130 4.68 13.56 -7.57
CA GLU A 130 4.54 14.90 -8.15
C GLU A 130 3.11 15.17 -8.62
N TYR A 131 2.47 14.19 -9.28
CA TYR A 131 1.09 14.33 -9.76
C TYR A 131 0.12 14.61 -8.61
N TRP A 132 0.07 13.77 -7.57
CA TRP A 132 -0.88 13.95 -6.48
C TRP A 132 -0.57 15.18 -5.64
N THR A 133 0.71 15.48 -5.43
CA THR A 133 1.15 16.72 -4.78
C THR A 133 0.62 17.93 -5.56
N SER A 134 0.63 17.90 -6.89
CA SER A 134 0.10 18.99 -7.71
C SER A 134 -1.43 19.14 -7.58
N GLU A 135 -2.17 18.04 -7.44
CA GLU A 135 -3.63 18.08 -7.25
C GLU A 135 -4.00 18.66 -5.88
N LEU A 136 -3.29 18.29 -4.82
CA LEU A 136 -3.47 18.89 -3.48
C LEU A 136 -3.18 20.39 -3.50
N ASN A 137 -2.07 20.80 -4.13
CA ASN A 137 -1.72 22.22 -4.30
C ASN A 137 -2.76 23.01 -5.11
N ARG A 138 -3.56 22.35 -5.95
CA ARG A 138 -4.67 22.94 -6.71
C ARG A 138 -5.98 23.01 -5.92
N GLY A 139 -5.99 22.51 -4.69
CA GLY A 139 -7.12 22.56 -3.76
C GLY A 139 -7.97 21.30 -3.72
N VAL A 140 -7.52 20.18 -4.32
CA VAL A 140 -8.14 18.87 -4.06
C VAL A 140 -7.94 18.52 -2.59
N SER A 141 -8.98 18.03 -1.91
CA SER A 141 -8.86 17.65 -0.51
C SER A 141 -8.04 16.37 -0.37
N ARG A 142 -7.35 16.19 0.76
CA ARG A 142 -6.63 14.93 1.07
C ARG A 142 -7.56 13.71 1.03
N SER A 143 -8.81 13.86 1.47
CA SER A 143 -9.80 12.79 1.39
C SER A 143 -10.18 12.43 -0.04
N ASP A 144 -10.34 13.43 -0.92
CA ASP A 144 -10.65 13.19 -2.33
C ASP A 144 -9.44 12.61 -3.08
N MET A 145 -8.22 13.04 -2.73
CA MET A 145 -7.00 12.45 -3.26
C MET A 145 -6.93 10.96 -2.92
N VAL A 146 -7.10 10.58 -1.65
CA VAL A 146 -7.01 9.18 -1.22
C VAL A 146 -8.16 8.34 -1.78
N SER A 147 -9.39 8.85 -1.85
CA SER A 147 -10.49 8.10 -2.45
C SER A 147 -10.25 7.84 -3.94
N ASN A 148 -9.82 8.85 -4.70
CA ASN A 148 -9.46 8.68 -6.10
C ASN A 148 -8.30 7.70 -6.28
N PHE A 149 -7.33 7.74 -5.37
CA PHE A 149 -6.20 6.81 -5.41
C PHE A 149 -6.68 5.37 -5.19
N VAL A 150 -7.47 5.09 -4.13
CA VAL A 150 -8.06 3.77 -3.89
C VAL A 150 -8.88 3.29 -5.10
N GLU A 151 -9.75 4.15 -5.65
CA GLU A 151 -10.57 3.79 -6.82
C GLU A 151 -9.71 3.43 -8.03
N SER A 152 -8.71 4.25 -8.34
CA SER A 152 -7.80 4.03 -9.46
C SER A 152 -6.97 2.76 -9.30
N SER A 153 -6.53 2.44 -8.07
CA SER A 153 -5.68 1.28 -7.80
C SER A 153 -6.45 -0.03 -7.86
N LEU A 154 -7.70 -0.07 -7.41
CA LEU A 154 -8.47 -1.31 -7.30
C LEU A 154 -9.46 -1.55 -8.46
N GLY A 155 -9.90 -0.48 -9.13
CA GLY A 155 -11.00 -0.52 -10.11
C GLY A 155 -10.58 -0.34 -11.58
N SER A 156 -9.29 -0.19 -11.87
CA SER A 156 -8.80 0.03 -13.24
C SER A 156 -8.43 -1.27 -13.93
N ASP A 157 -8.81 -1.44 -15.19
CA ASP A 157 -8.33 -2.53 -16.04
C ASP A 157 -7.03 -2.09 -16.74
N ILE A 158 -5.90 -2.65 -16.32
CA ILE A 158 -4.55 -2.29 -16.81
C ILE A 158 -4.23 -3.07 -18.08
N ASP A 159 -4.56 -2.49 -19.24
CA ASP A 159 -4.28 -3.10 -20.54
C ASP A 159 -3.89 -2.06 -21.62
N LYS A 160 -3.50 -2.56 -22.79
CA LYS A 160 -3.15 -1.72 -23.95
C LYS A 160 -4.32 -0.97 -24.56
N GLU A 161 -5.55 -1.43 -24.35
CA GLU A 161 -6.74 -0.78 -24.88
C GLU A 161 -7.00 0.52 -24.12
N ASN A 162 -6.91 0.47 -22.80
CA ASN A 162 -7.08 1.61 -21.90
C ASN A 162 -5.83 2.49 -21.83
N PHE A 163 -4.63 1.92 -22.01
CA PHE A 163 -3.36 2.63 -21.90
C PHE A 163 -2.43 2.41 -23.12
N PRO A 164 -2.82 2.86 -24.31
CA PRO A 164 -2.08 2.60 -25.56
C PRO A 164 -0.71 3.28 -25.63
N ASN A 165 -0.44 4.25 -24.75
CA ASN A 165 0.82 5.00 -24.70
C ASN A 165 1.87 4.39 -23.75
N LEU A 166 1.50 3.40 -22.95
CA LEU A 166 2.44 2.70 -22.07
C LEU A 166 3.21 1.65 -22.86
N SER A 167 4.46 1.40 -22.47
CA SER A 167 5.23 0.22 -22.86
C SER A 167 4.70 -1.04 -22.17
N ASP A 168 5.15 -2.21 -22.62
CA ASP A 168 4.75 -3.48 -21.98
C ASP A 168 5.33 -3.61 -20.57
N GLU A 169 6.53 -3.07 -20.37
CA GLU A 169 7.19 -3.00 -19.05
C GLU A 169 6.42 -2.10 -18.09
N GLU A 170 6.02 -0.90 -18.53
CA GLU A 170 5.20 0.00 -17.70
C GLU A 170 3.83 -0.60 -17.35
N LEU A 171 3.21 -1.36 -18.27
CA LEU A 171 1.97 -2.08 -17.99
C LEU A 171 2.19 -3.22 -16.98
N ASN A 172 3.29 -3.96 -17.09
CA ASN A 172 3.60 -5.02 -16.13
C ASN A 172 3.85 -4.44 -14.73
N ASP A 173 4.66 -3.38 -14.62
CA ASP A 173 4.90 -2.70 -13.35
C ASP A 173 3.61 -2.10 -12.76
N ALA A 174 2.72 -1.62 -13.62
CA ALA A 174 1.41 -1.12 -13.25
C ALA A 174 0.53 -2.24 -12.67
N GLN A 175 0.48 -3.39 -13.35
CA GLN A 175 -0.25 -4.56 -12.90
C GLN A 175 0.31 -5.11 -11.59
N GLU A 176 1.63 -5.22 -11.44
CA GLU A 176 2.26 -5.69 -10.20
C GLU A 176 1.90 -4.80 -8.99
N ARG A 177 1.83 -3.47 -9.18
CA ARG A 177 1.37 -2.56 -8.12
C ARG A 177 -0.10 -2.79 -7.78
N GLN A 178 -0.96 -2.92 -8.78
CA GLN A 178 -2.38 -3.20 -8.56
C GLN A 178 -2.59 -4.56 -7.86
N ASP A 179 -1.81 -5.58 -8.23
CA ASP A 179 -1.86 -6.91 -7.63
C ASP A 179 -1.43 -6.86 -6.17
N LEU A 180 -0.34 -6.16 -5.85
CA LEU A 180 0.09 -5.95 -4.46
C LEU A 180 -1.03 -5.31 -3.61
N ILE A 181 -1.69 -4.27 -4.13
CA ILE A 181 -2.74 -3.55 -3.41
C ILE A 181 -3.98 -4.46 -3.22
N SER A 182 -4.38 -5.17 -4.28
CA SER A 182 -5.50 -6.11 -4.24
C SER A 182 -5.23 -7.27 -3.27
N ASN A 183 -4.01 -7.78 -3.27
CA ASN A 183 -3.56 -8.84 -2.37
C ASN A 183 -3.56 -8.38 -0.90
N LYS A 184 -3.11 -7.15 -0.62
CA LYS A 184 -3.21 -6.56 0.72
C LYS A 184 -4.67 -6.42 1.17
N VAL A 185 -5.57 -5.98 0.28
CA VAL A 185 -7.01 -5.90 0.56
C VAL A 185 -7.59 -7.28 0.88
N ASP A 186 -7.26 -8.31 0.09
CA ASP A 186 -7.75 -9.67 0.29
C ASP A 186 -7.28 -10.26 1.64
N VAL A 187 -6.00 -10.10 1.98
CA VAL A 187 -5.47 -10.52 3.29
C VAL A 187 -6.10 -9.73 4.43
N ALA A 188 -6.29 -8.42 4.28
CA ALA A 188 -6.91 -7.57 5.30
C ALA A 188 -8.35 -8.00 5.61
N LEU A 189 -9.16 -8.24 4.57
CA LEU A 189 -10.54 -8.71 4.71
C LEU A 189 -10.56 -10.10 5.36
N TYR A 190 -9.71 -11.01 4.89
CA TYR A 190 -9.64 -12.36 5.44
C TYR A 190 -9.24 -12.38 6.92
N PHE A 191 -8.24 -11.59 7.32
CA PHE A 191 -7.88 -11.41 8.73
C PHE A 191 -9.07 -10.93 9.57
N THR A 192 -9.78 -9.91 9.07
CA THR A 192 -10.90 -9.28 9.77
C THR A 192 -12.06 -10.27 9.95
N GLU A 193 -12.42 -10.99 8.89
CA GLU A 193 -13.55 -11.92 8.87
C GLU A 193 -13.27 -13.22 9.61
N SER A 194 -12.05 -13.75 9.53
CA SER A 194 -11.67 -14.98 10.23
C SER A 194 -11.50 -14.76 11.74
N LEU A 195 -10.95 -13.62 12.16
CA LEU A 195 -10.75 -13.34 13.59
C LEU A 195 -11.94 -12.67 14.27
N GLN A 196 -12.82 -12.01 13.51
CA GLN A 196 -14.01 -11.34 14.03
C GLN A 196 -13.69 -10.43 15.23
N ASP A 197 -14.45 -10.53 16.31
CA ASP A 197 -14.30 -9.75 17.54
C ASP A 197 -12.92 -9.87 18.19
N LYS A 198 -12.18 -10.95 17.94
CA LYS A 198 -10.78 -11.09 18.39
C LYS A 198 -9.84 -10.06 17.75
N SER A 199 -10.20 -9.49 16.59
CA SER A 199 -9.44 -8.42 15.92
C SER A 199 -9.76 -7.01 16.44
N ASN A 200 -10.70 -6.86 17.37
CA ASN A 200 -11.13 -5.55 17.84
C ASN A 200 -10.05 -4.82 18.63
N ILE A 201 -9.90 -3.53 18.34
CA ILE A 201 -9.02 -2.62 19.08
C ILE A 201 -9.73 -2.23 20.37
N SER A 202 -9.07 -2.45 21.49
CA SER A 202 -9.59 -2.16 22.82
C SER A 202 -9.14 -0.79 23.35
N ASN A 203 -7.92 -0.38 23.01
CA ASN A 203 -7.33 0.88 23.44
C ASN A 203 -7.53 2.00 22.39
N ILE A 204 -8.76 2.48 22.28
CA ILE A 204 -9.15 3.46 21.24
C ILE A 204 -8.42 4.81 21.37
N ASN A 205 -8.00 5.19 22.59
CA ASN A 205 -7.30 6.46 22.83
C ASN A 205 -5.81 6.41 22.49
N ASN A 206 -5.24 5.21 22.40
CA ASN A 206 -3.84 5.01 22.01
C ASN A 206 -3.74 3.71 21.20
N PRO A 207 -4.36 3.66 20.00
CA PRO A 207 -4.54 2.43 19.25
C PRO A 207 -3.20 1.80 18.87
N GLU A 208 -2.14 2.57 18.67
CA GLU A 208 -0.80 2.07 18.41
C GLU A 208 -0.23 1.18 19.52
N ASP A 209 -0.67 1.33 20.77
CA ASP A 209 -0.25 0.45 21.87
C ASP A 209 -1.11 -0.82 21.98
N ASP A 210 -2.17 -0.93 21.17
CA ASP A 210 -3.09 -2.07 21.20
C ASP A 210 -2.53 -3.28 20.41
N PRO A 211 -2.50 -4.49 20.99
CA PRO A 211 -2.05 -5.69 20.28
C PRO A 211 -2.81 -5.97 18.98
N SER A 212 -4.13 -5.71 18.93
CA SER A 212 -4.93 -5.94 17.73
C SER A 212 -4.57 -4.95 16.63
N TYR A 213 -4.26 -3.69 16.99
CA TYR A 213 -3.76 -2.72 16.03
C TYR A 213 -2.42 -3.16 15.44
N GLN A 214 -1.48 -3.58 16.29
CA GLN A 214 -0.17 -4.08 15.84
C GLN A 214 -0.28 -5.34 14.98
N ALA A 215 -1.16 -6.29 15.35
CA ALA A 215 -1.44 -7.48 14.54
C ALA A 215 -2.03 -7.11 13.17
N SER A 216 -2.92 -6.10 13.11
CA SER A 216 -3.55 -5.66 11.87
C SER A 216 -2.57 -5.05 10.86
N ILE A 217 -1.45 -4.50 11.33
CA ILE A 217 -0.33 -4.08 10.48
C ILE A 217 0.51 -5.30 10.10
N LYS A 218 0.96 -6.06 11.11
CA LYS A 218 1.91 -7.17 10.93
C LYS A 218 1.38 -8.28 10.02
N ILE A 219 0.07 -8.51 9.98
CA ILE A 219 -0.50 -9.51 9.08
C ILE A 219 -0.27 -9.16 7.60
N LEU A 220 -0.18 -7.88 7.26
CA LEU A 220 0.08 -7.39 5.90
C LEU A 220 1.57 -7.42 5.52
N ASP A 221 2.48 -7.61 6.48
CA ASP A 221 3.91 -7.67 6.21
C ASP A 221 4.25 -8.87 5.32
N GLY A 222 5.01 -8.64 4.24
CA GLY A 222 5.42 -9.70 3.32
C GLY A 222 4.33 -10.13 2.33
N VAL A 223 3.18 -9.46 2.30
CA VAL A 223 2.25 -9.56 1.16
C VAL A 223 2.92 -8.91 -0.06
N THR A 224 2.93 -9.62 -1.19
CA THR A 224 3.55 -9.18 -2.45
C THR A 224 2.52 -9.14 -3.58
N SER A 225 2.95 -8.80 -4.79
CA SER A 225 2.12 -8.94 -6.00
C SER A 225 1.86 -10.41 -6.40
N ASP A 226 2.63 -11.35 -5.86
CA ASP A 226 2.43 -12.78 -6.09
C ASP A 226 1.29 -13.30 -5.20
N SER A 227 0.27 -13.92 -5.82
CA SER A 227 -0.90 -14.47 -5.11
C SER A 227 -0.53 -15.58 -4.11
N THR A 228 0.62 -16.24 -4.26
CA THR A 228 1.09 -17.24 -3.29
C THR A 228 1.39 -16.64 -1.91
N SER A 229 1.73 -15.35 -1.86
CA SER A 229 1.88 -14.62 -0.59
C SER A 229 0.54 -14.48 0.15
N VAL A 230 -0.56 -14.32 -0.59
CA VAL A 230 -1.93 -14.28 -0.05
C VAL A 230 -2.32 -15.64 0.49
N ASP A 231 -2.12 -16.70 -0.31
CA ASP A 231 -2.43 -18.07 0.10
C ASP A 231 -1.71 -18.43 1.41
N SER A 232 -0.42 -18.10 1.50
CA SER A 232 0.39 -18.34 2.70
C SER A 232 -0.14 -17.59 3.93
N LYS A 233 -0.63 -16.36 3.75
CA LYS A 233 -1.22 -15.56 4.83
C LYS A 233 -2.57 -16.10 5.28
N LYS A 234 -3.41 -16.51 4.35
CA LYS A 234 -4.71 -17.12 4.64
C LYS A 234 -4.55 -18.45 5.38
N GLU A 235 -3.65 -19.31 4.91
CA GLU A 235 -3.32 -20.57 5.61
C GLU A 235 -2.81 -20.30 7.03
N TYR A 236 -1.92 -19.31 7.21
CA TYR A 236 -1.48 -18.92 8.54
C TYR A 236 -2.64 -18.46 9.44
N ILE A 237 -3.54 -17.60 8.95
CA ILE A 237 -4.72 -17.14 9.70
C ILE A 237 -5.63 -18.33 10.08
N ASP A 238 -5.86 -19.27 9.16
CA ASP A 238 -6.64 -20.48 9.42
C ASP A 238 -6.05 -21.31 10.56
N THR A 239 -4.72 -21.44 10.63
CA THR A 239 -4.09 -22.22 11.71
C THR A 239 -4.26 -21.62 13.10
N ILE A 240 -4.48 -20.30 13.20
CA ILE A 240 -4.57 -19.60 14.49
C ILE A 240 -5.97 -19.13 14.83
N ALA A 241 -6.93 -19.13 13.89
CA ALA A 241 -8.24 -18.50 14.08
C ALA A 241 -9.01 -19.05 15.28
N ASP A 242 -8.88 -20.36 15.55
CA ASP A 242 -9.52 -21.04 16.68
C ASP A 242 -8.74 -20.95 18.00
N GLU A 243 -7.51 -20.42 17.96
CA GLU A 243 -6.69 -20.27 19.17
C GLU A 243 -7.33 -19.30 20.16
N SER A 244 -6.94 -19.45 21.43
CA SER A 244 -7.44 -18.60 22.51
C SER A 244 -6.97 -17.15 22.36
N ASN A 245 -5.80 -16.93 21.75
CA ASN A 245 -5.24 -15.60 21.53
C ASN A 245 -4.48 -15.51 20.19
N PRO A 246 -5.17 -15.47 19.05
CA PRO A 246 -4.53 -15.36 17.73
C PRO A 246 -3.74 -14.07 17.57
N ILE A 247 -4.17 -12.98 18.20
CA ILE A 247 -3.50 -11.68 18.12
C ILE A 247 -2.08 -11.76 18.67
N ASP A 248 -1.90 -12.39 19.83
CA ASP A 248 -0.58 -12.59 20.44
C ASP A 248 0.35 -13.44 19.56
N ILE A 249 -0.19 -14.50 18.94
CA ILE A 249 0.54 -15.36 18.00
C ILE A 249 1.03 -14.55 16.80
N ILE A 250 0.19 -13.66 16.25
CA ILE A 250 0.60 -12.76 15.15
C ILE A 250 1.73 -11.83 15.60
N ILE A 251 1.59 -11.14 16.74
CA ILE A 251 2.56 -10.11 17.17
C ILE A 251 3.89 -10.68 17.67
N ASN A 252 3.89 -11.81 18.38
CA ASN A 252 5.10 -12.36 19.00
C ASN A 252 5.69 -13.50 18.17
N GLY A 253 4.93 -14.05 17.23
CA GLY A 253 5.41 -15.12 16.35
C GLY A 253 5.88 -16.33 17.15
N ASP A 254 5.21 -16.64 18.27
CA ASP A 254 5.54 -17.82 19.05
C ASP A 254 5.59 -19.01 18.09
N GLU A 255 6.74 -19.69 18.12
CA GLU A 255 6.95 -20.99 17.53
C GLU A 255 5.73 -21.82 17.92
N VAL A 256 4.78 -21.99 17.00
CA VAL A 256 3.88 -23.12 17.07
C VAL A 256 4.83 -24.30 17.09
N GLU A 257 5.06 -24.86 18.27
CA GLU A 257 5.76 -26.12 18.44
C GLU A 257 4.88 -27.10 17.67
N THR A 258 5.19 -27.26 16.38
CA THR A 258 4.52 -28.18 15.49
C THR A 258 4.79 -29.55 16.07
N GLN A 259 3.88 -30.03 16.90
CA GLN A 259 3.84 -31.42 17.28
C GLN A 259 3.86 -32.19 15.95
N PRO A 260 4.88 -33.02 15.68
CA PRO A 260 5.06 -33.58 14.36
C PRO A 260 3.82 -34.40 14.00
N THR A 261 3.14 -34.01 12.94
CA THR A 261 2.08 -34.78 12.29
C THR A 261 2.64 -36.16 12.02
N ALA A 262 2.08 -37.18 12.68
CA ALA A 262 2.55 -38.55 12.56
C ALA A 262 2.43 -39.02 11.10
N THR A 263 3.57 -39.26 10.45
CA THR A 263 3.68 -39.99 9.19
C THR A 263 2.95 -41.33 9.32
N PRO A 264 2.10 -41.75 8.36
CA PRO A 264 1.39 -43.01 8.46
C PRO A 264 2.38 -44.18 8.55
N THR A 265 2.25 -44.97 9.61
CA THR A 265 3.06 -46.15 9.91
C THR A 265 2.93 -47.21 8.81
N GLU A 266 3.99 -47.43 8.04
CA GLU A 266 4.07 -48.62 7.19
C GLU A 266 4.12 -49.90 8.04
N THR A 267 3.37 -50.91 7.60
CA THR A 267 3.21 -52.20 8.30
C THR A 267 4.51 -53.01 8.23
N PRO A 268 5.08 -53.48 9.36
CA PRO A 268 6.36 -54.18 9.35
C PRO A 268 6.21 -55.58 8.73
N THR A 269 7.05 -55.86 7.74
CA THR A 269 7.27 -57.20 7.16
C THR A 269 8.16 -58.03 8.11
N PRO A 270 7.93 -59.34 8.33
CA PRO A 270 8.59 -60.08 9.41
C PRO A 270 10.08 -60.34 9.17
N THR A 271 10.85 -60.18 10.25
CA THR A 271 12.31 -60.26 10.35
C THR A 271 12.86 -61.68 10.16
N GLU A 272 13.76 -61.88 9.20
CA GLU A 272 14.65 -63.05 9.16
C GLU A 272 15.91 -62.85 10.02
N VAL A 273 16.38 -63.95 10.64
CA VAL A 273 17.49 -64.04 11.62
C VAL A 273 18.86 -63.82 10.94
N PRO A 274 19.81 -63.08 11.55
CA PRO A 274 21.00 -62.58 10.83
C PRO A 274 22.06 -63.67 10.60
N THR A 275 22.55 -63.75 9.36
CA THR A 275 23.83 -64.40 9.03
C THR A 275 24.87 -63.30 8.82
N SER A 276 25.94 -63.32 9.62
CA SER A 276 27.01 -62.32 9.58
C SER A 276 27.70 -62.29 8.21
N THR A 277 27.42 -61.24 7.44
CA THR A 277 28.05 -60.96 6.14
C THR A 277 29.19 -59.96 6.35
N PRO A 278 30.38 -60.18 5.76
CA PRO A 278 31.54 -59.32 5.95
C PRO A 278 31.27 -57.88 5.49
N ALA A 279 31.89 -56.93 6.21
CA ALA A 279 31.72 -55.49 6.04
C ALA A 279 31.95 -55.04 4.59
N PRO A 280 31.05 -54.22 4.00
CA PRO A 280 31.27 -53.63 2.69
C PRO A 280 32.42 -52.62 2.74
N THR A 281 33.28 -52.67 1.73
CA THR A 281 34.31 -51.65 1.46
C THR A 281 33.64 -50.28 1.29
N PRO A 282 34.08 -49.22 1.98
CA PRO A 282 33.42 -47.92 1.90
C PRO A 282 33.52 -47.34 0.48
N ILE A 283 32.36 -47.08 -0.13
CA ILE A 283 32.25 -46.27 -1.34
C ILE A 283 32.27 -44.82 -0.90
N TYR A 284 33.30 -44.08 -1.28
CA TYR A 284 33.37 -42.63 -1.08
C TYR A 284 32.36 -41.94 -1.99
N ILE A 285 31.27 -41.48 -1.39
CA ILE A 285 30.33 -40.53 -2.02
C ILE A 285 31.00 -39.14 -1.93
N PRO A 286 31.16 -38.39 -3.03
CA PRO A 286 31.66 -37.03 -2.94
C PRO A 286 30.66 -36.19 -2.14
N ILE A 287 31.10 -35.74 -0.97
CA ILE A 287 30.39 -34.77 -0.15
C ILE A 287 30.36 -33.48 -0.97
N SER A 288 29.18 -32.98 -1.30
CA SER A 288 29.03 -31.67 -1.93
C SER A 288 29.72 -30.64 -1.05
N THR A 289 30.75 -30.01 -1.60
CA THR A 289 31.44 -28.89 -0.95
C THR A 289 30.40 -27.82 -0.63
N PRO A 290 30.28 -27.36 0.63
CA PRO A 290 29.35 -26.30 0.98
C PRO A 290 29.72 -25.06 0.17
N THR A 291 28.73 -24.49 -0.54
CA THR A 291 28.89 -23.21 -1.23
C THR A 291 29.35 -22.18 -0.18
N PRO A 292 30.45 -21.45 -0.42
CA PRO A 292 30.95 -20.48 0.55
C PRO A 292 29.86 -19.44 0.83
N THR A 293 29.51 -19.28 2.11
CA THR A 293 28.66 -18.19 2.57
C THR A 293 29.29 -16.87 2.11
N PRO A 294 28.54 -15.97 1.44
CA PRO A 294 29.08 -14.70 1.00
C PRO A 294 29.68 -13.95 2.20
N THR A 295 30.94 -13.55 2.08
CA THR A 295 31.60 -12.72 3.09
C THR A 295 30.87 -11.37 3.14
N PRO A 296 30.42 -10.90 4.31
CA PRO A 296 29.74 -9.62 4.41
C PRO A 296 30.61 -8.53 3.81
N THR A 297 30.05 -7.77 2.87
CA THR A 297 30.72 -6.61 2.28
C THR A 297 31.00 -5.60 3.41
N PRO A 298 32.24 -5.11 3.56
CA PRO A 298 32.56 -4.17 4.63
C PRO A 298 31.67 -2.93 4.52
N THR A 299 30.95 -2.63 5.59
CA THR A 299 30.16 -1.40 5.71
C THR A 299 31.09 -0.20 5.51
N PRO A 300 30.77 0.75 4.62
CA PRO A 300 31.59 1.93 4.43
C PRO A 300 31.76 2.65 5.77
N THR A 301 33.01 2.90 6.16
CA THR A 301 33.33 3.73 7.33
C THR A 301 32.78 5.13 7.09
N PRO A 302 32.01 5.72 8.03
CA PRO A 302 31.45 7.05 7.84
C PRO A 302 32.57 8.05 7.58
N THR A 303 32.49 8.74 6.44
CA THR A 303 33.37 9.87 6.12
C THR A 303 33.19 10.95 7.19
N PRO A 304 34.27 11.45 7.82
CA PRO A 304 34.15 12.48 8.84
C PRO A 304 33.45 13.72 8.27
N THR A 305 32.37 14.15 8.92
CA THR A 305 31.65 15.38 8.59
C THR A 305 32.62 16.56 8.63
N PRO A 306 32.70 17.40 7.58
CA PRO A 306 33.57 18.57 7.59
C PRO A 306 33.19 19.49 8.75
N THR A 307 34.18 19.84 9.57
CA THR A 307 34.02 20.82 10.64
C THR A 307 33.59 22.17 10.05
N PRO A 308 32.53 22.82 10.56
CA PRO A 308 32.09 24.10 10.03
C PRO A 308 33.21 25.15 10.12
N THR A 309 33.53 25.76 8.98
CA THR A 309 34.46 26.89 8.89
C THR A 309 33.88 28.06 9.71
N PRO A 310 34.64 28.67 10.63
CA PRO A 310 34.14 29.79 11.43
C PRO A 310 33.68 30.94 10.53
N THR A 311 32.45 31.40 10.76
CA THR A 311 31.88 32.57 10.08
C THR A 311 32.71 33.81 10.39
N PRO A 312 33.14 34.59 9.39
CA PRO A 312 33.89 35.82 9.63
C PRO A 312 33.07 36.79 10.48
N THR A 313 33.66 37.30 11.55
CA THR A 313 33.06 38.33 12.40
C THR A 313 32.83 39.59 11.57
N PRO A 314 31.63 40.21 11.61
CA PRO A 314 31.35 41.42 10.85
C PRO A 314 32.27 42.57 11.31
N THR A 315 32.96 43.19 10.34
CA THR A 315 33.75 44.40 10.57
C THR A 315 32.83 45.54 11.01
N PRO A 316 33.15 46.27 12.09
CA PRO A 316 32.31 47.38 12.54
C PRO A 316 32.20 48.47 11.46
N THR A 317 30.97 48.88 11.16
CA THR A 317 30.67 49.98 10.25
C THR A 317 31.24 51.30 10.81
N PRO A 318 32.00 52.09 10.04
CA PRO A 318 32.53 53.36 10.51
C PRO A 318 31.38 54.32 10.87
N THR A 319 31.46 54.91 12.06
CA THR A 319 30.53 55.95 12.52
C THR A 319 30.66 57.19 11.64
N PRO A 320 29.55 57.76 11.11
CA PRO A 320 29.61 58.99 10.32
C PRO A 320 30.18 60.15 11.14
N THR A 321 31.14 60.86 10.57
CA THR A 321 31.71 62.08 11.18
C THR A 321 30.65 63.18 11.16
N PRO A 322 30.39 63.89 12.27
CA PRO A 322 29.40 64.96 12.29
C PRO A 322 29.80 66.10 11.35
N THR A 323 28.87 66.50 10.49
CA THR A 323 29.01 67.66 9.59
C THR A 323 29.10 68.96 10.42
N PRO A 324 30.11 69.83 10.18
CA PRO A 324 30.21 71.09 10.91
C PRO A 324 29.01 71.99 10.61
N THR A 325 28.41 72.54 11.67
CA THR A 325 27.33 73.52 11.58
C THR A 325 27.85 74.82 10.96
N PRO A 326 27.17 75.40 9.95
CA PRO A 326 27.59 76.66 9.36
C PRO A 326 27.48 77.81 10.37
N THR A 327 28.58 78.55 10.52
CA THR A 327 28.65 79.78 11.32
C THR A 327 27.73 80.85 10.72
N PRO A 328 26.83 81.49 11.49
CA PRO A 328 25.99 82.56 10.97
C PRO A 328 26.83 83.80 10.61
N THR A 329 26.61 84.31 9.40
CA THR A 329 27.20 85.56 8.91
C THR A 329 26.56 86.75 9.64
N PRO A 330 27.36 87.64 10.27
CA PRO A 330 26.81 88.85 10.90
C PRO A 330 26.28 89.83 9.83
N THR A 331 25.16 90.46 10.16
CA THR A 331 24.51 91.54 9.38
C THR A 331 25.02 92.90 9.84
#